data_AF-A0A967TJ42-F1
#
_entry.id   AF-A0A967TJ42-F1
#
_cell.length_a   1.000
_cell.length_b   1.000
_cell.length_c   1.000
_cell.angle_alpha   90.00
_cell.angle_beta   90.00
_cell.angle_gamma   90.00
#
_symmetry.space_group_name_H-M   'P 1'
#
loop_
_entity.id
_entity.type
_entity.pdbx_description
1 polymer ?
#
loop_
_entity_poly.entity_id
_entity_poly.type
_entity_poly.pdbx_seq_one_letter_code
_entity_poly.pdbx_strand_id
1 'polypeptide(L)'
;MVASILVAFALDAWWDARGEVAAELEILEALRDEFSEADTGFRFARDVTGRVLRASEGLYETLEASRSAGVAAVPDTLLLLALIAPTTDLGLGTLEGLRMSGRIQTLTNLELRRALSTWKLLLEEAVEEERRSRRLVTEQLAPVLRRSVSLGSAWVGEEEFSRVEEALQRILELLDGAIEELR
;
A
#
# COMPACT_ATOMS: atom_id res chain seq x y z
N MET A 1 -14.77 -56.05 9.55
CA MET A 1 -15.31 -55.18 8.48
C MET A 1 -15.50 -53.73 8.90
N VAL A 2 -15.98 -53.41 10.11
CA VAL A 2 -16.12 -52.01 10.54
C VAL A 2 -14.76 -51.32 10.76
N ALA A 3 -13.78 -52.04 11.31
CA ALA A 3 -12.43 -51.50 11.54
C ALA A 3 -11.69 -51.08 10.26
N SER A 4 -11.89 -51.79 9.13
CA SER A 4 -11.25 -51.44 7.85
C SER A 4 -11.86 -50.19 7.20
N ILE A 5 -13.15 -49.93 7.45
CA ILE A 5 -13.84 -48.74 6.95
C ILE A 5 -13.39 -47.50 7.74
N LEU A 6 -13.24 -47.61 9.07
CA LEU A 6 -12.74 -46.52 9.89
C LEU A 6 -11.28 -46.14 9.59
N VAL A 7 -10.44 -47.13 9.27
CA VAL A 7 -9.04 -46.88 8.84
C VAL A 7 -8.99 -46.19 7.48
N ALA A 8 -9.89 -46.54 6.54
CA ALA A 8 -9.99 -45.86 5.26
C ALA A 8 -10.43 -44.39 5.42
N PHE A 9 -11.44 -44.11 6.25
CA PHE A 9 -11.85 -42.72 6.54
C PHE A 9 -10.78 -41.92 7.29
N ALA A 10 -10.00 -42.57 8.17
CA ALA A 10 -8.89 -41.90 8.85
C ALA A 10 -7.74 -41.56 7.90
N LEU A 11 -7.48 -42.41 6.90
CA LEU A 11 -6.49 -42.15 5.86
C LEU A 11 -6.94 -41.07 4.88
N ASP A 12 -8.20 -41.10 4.45
CA ASP A 12 -8.80 -40.04 3.64
C ASP A 12 -8.73 -38.70 4.36
N ALA A 13 -9.20 -38.65 5.62
CA ALA A 13 -9.16 -37.42 6.42
C ALA A 13 -7.73 -36.91 6.66
N TRP A 14 -6.74 -37.79 6.72
CA TRP A 14 -5.33 -37.40 6.86
C TRP A 14 -4.74 -36.86 5.57
N TRP A 15 -5.10 -37.43 4.42
CA TRP A 15 -4.70 -36.90 3.12
C TRP A 15 -5.37 -35.58 2.81
N ASP A 16 -6.66 -35.45 3.14
CA ASP A 16 -7.40 -34.19 3.02
C ASP A 16 -6.76 -33.10 3.89
N ALA A 17 -6.48 -33.40 5.16
CA ALA A 17 -5.79 -32.46 6.05
C ALA A 17 -4.40 -32.04 5.53
N ARG A 18 -3.65 -32.96 4.90
CA ARG A 18 -2.38 -32.63 4.26
C ARG A 18 -2.55 -31.77 3.01
N GLY A 19 -3.58 -32.02 2.22
CA GLY A 19 -3.93 -31.20 1.07
C GLY A 19 -4.30 -29.78 1.49
N GLU A 20 -5.08 -29.63 2.57
CA GLU A 20 -5.45 -28.33 3.14
C GLU A 20 -4.21 -27.55 3.63
N VAL A 21 -3.29 -28.22 4.33
CA VAL A 21 -2.03 -27.59 4.80
C VAL A 21 -1.16 -27.15 3.62
N ALA A 22 -1.02 -27.98 2.58
CA ALA A 22 -0.23 -27.63 1.39
C ALA A 22 -0.86 -26.44 0.63
N ALA A 23 -2.18 -26.40 0.52
CA ALA A 23 -2.90 -25.29 -0.12
C ALA A 23 -2.82 -24.00 0.71
N GLU A 24 -2.88 -24.10 2.04
CA GLU A 24 -2.68 -22.94 2.92
C GLU A 24 -1.24 -22.40 2.79
N LEU A 25 -0.24 -23.28 2.75
CA LEU A 25 1.16 -22.87 2.57
C LEU A 25 1.38 -22.14 1.24
N GLU A 26 0.84 -22.65 0.14
CA GLU A 26 0.93 -21.98 -1.18
C GLU A 26 0.31 -20.58 -1.15
N ILE A 27 -0.83 -20.42 -0.47
CA ILE A 27 -1.48 -19.12 -0.28
C ILE A 27 -0.61 -18.17 0.54
N LEU A 28 0.00 -18.66 1.62
CA LEU A 28 0.87 -17.86 2.49
C LEU A 28 2.14 -17.42 1.78
N GLU A 29 2.76 -18.29 0.98
CA GLU A 29 3.93 -17.95 0.16
C GLU A 29 3.59 -16.88 -0.88
N ALA A 30 2.46 -17.03 -1.59
CA ALA A 30 2.01 -16.03 -2.56
C ALA A 30 1.68 -14.67 -1.91
N LEU A 31 1.05 -14.68 -0.73
CA LEU A 31 0.82 -13.46 0.04
C LEU A 31 2.14 -12.82 0.48
N ARG A 32 3.11 -13.61 0.93
CA ARG A 32 4.42 -13.10 1.36
C ARG A 32 5.15 -12.39 0.23
N ASP A 33 5.18 -13.01 -0.96
CA ASP A 33 5.81 -12.42 -2.14
C ASP A 33 5.12 -11.10 -2.52
N GLU A 34 3.78 -11.10 -2.55
CA GLU A 34 2.99 -9.91 -2.85
C GLU A 34 3.20 -8.77 -1.83
N PHE A 35 3.21 -9.07 -0.52
CA PHE A 35 3.46 -8.07 0.51
C PHE A 35 4.92 -7.57 0.48
N SER A 36 5.88 -8.40 0.07
CA SER A 36 7.27 -7.98 -0.15
C SER A 36 7.39 -7.02 -1.34
N GLU A 37 6.64 -7.24 -2.41
CA GLU A 37 6.60 -6.31 -3.55
C GLU A 37 5.86 -5.01 -3.19
N ALA A 38 4.73 -5.13 -2.48
CA ALA A 38 3.99 -4.00 -1.95
C ALA A 38 4.85 -3.14 -0.99
N ASP A 39 5.77 -3.74 -0.23
CA ASP A 39 6.74 -2.99 0.58
C ASP A 39 7.57 -2.03 -0.28
N THR A 40 8.08 -2.53 -1.39
CA THR A 40 8.92 -1.73 -2.31
C THR A 40 8.11 -0.59 -2.93
N GLY A 41 6.90 -0.88 -3.42
CA GLY A 41 6.00 0.14 -3.96
C GLY A 41 5.59 1.17 -2.91
N PHE A 42 5.32 0.73 -1.69
CA PHE A 42 4.97 1.60 -0.59
C PHE A 42 6.11 2.56 -0.26
N ARG A 43 7.36 2.05 -0.19
CA ARG A 43 8.54 2.87 0.06
C ARG A 43 8.66 3.99 -0.96
N PHE A 44 8.44 3.72 -2.23
CA PHE A 44 8.46 4.74 -3.28
C PHE A 44 7.32 5.78 -3.18
N ALA A 45 6.09 5.37 -2.86
CA ALA A 45 4.96 6.30 -2.77
C ALA A 45 5.10 7.32 -1.64
N ARG A 46 5.55 6.80 -0.49
CA ARG A 46 5.90 7.51 0.73
C ARG A 46 6.94 8.60 0.46
N ASP A 47 7.97 8.19 -0.21
CA ASP A 47 9.14 8.92 -0.64
C ASP A 47 8.80 10.13 -1.53
N VAL A 48 7.97 9.90 -2.55
CA VAL A 48 7.36 10.97 -3.33
C VAL A 48 6.54 11.92 -2.46
N THR A 49 5.67 11.39 -1.58
CA THR A 49 4.81 12.21 -0.70
C THR A 49 5.63 13.18 0.14
N GLY A 50 6.86 12.81 0.52
CA GLY A 50 7.68 13.69 1.34
C GLY A 50 8.30 14.86 0.65
N ARG A 51 8.74 14.67 -0.59
CA ARG A 51 9.10 15.81 -1.41
C ARG A 51 7.92 16.77 -1.56
N VAL A 52 6.71 16.25 -1.75
CA VAL A 52 5.51 17.08 -1.92
C VAL A 52 5.25 17.92 -0.68
N LEU A 53 5.33 17.30 0.51
CA LEU A 53 5.12 18.02 1.77
C LEU A 53 6.19 19.10 1.98
N ARG A 54 7.47 18.75 1.86
CA ARG A 54 8.58 19.71 1.98
C ARG A 54 8.50 20.84 0.96
N ALA A 55 8.10 20.52 -0.27
CA ALA A 55 7.89 21.53 -1.31
C ALA A 55 6.73 22.47 -0.95
N SER A 56 5.63 21.93 -0.45
CA SER A 56 4.46 22.69 -0.03
C SER A 56 4.76 23.61 1.16
N GLU A 57 5.55 23.14 2.13
CA GLU A 57 6.05 23.94 3.25
C GLU A 57 6.95 25.08 2.76
N GLY A 58 7.92 24.79 1.89
CA GLY A 58 8.81 25.81 1.31
C GLY A 58 8.04 26.84 0.48
N LEU A 59 6.99 26.43 -0.25
CA LEU A 59 6.08 27.34 -0.93
C LEU A 59 5.36 28.26 0.06
N TYR A 60 4.79 27.68 1.11
CA TYR A 60 4.07 28.43 2.14
C TYR A 60 4.98 29.48 2.81
N GLU A 61 6.18 29.09 3.22
CA GLU A 61 7.15 30.00 3.83
C GLU A 61 7.55 31.14 2.88
N THR A 62 7.80 30.83 1.61
CA THR A 62 8.16 31.83 0.58
C THR A 62 7.02 32.84 0.36
N LEU A 63 5.78 32.36 0.30
CA LEU A 63 4.60 33.20 0.13
C LEU A 63 4.34 34.07 1.37
N GLU A 64 4.48 33.52 2.57
CA GLU A 64 4.26 34.25 3.81
C GLU A 64 5.33 35.34 4.00
N ALA A 65 6.60 35.04 3.71
CA ALA A 65 7.69 36.02 3.74
C ALA A 65 7.48 37.17 2.73
N SER A 66 6.86 36.86 1.58
CA SER A 66 6.62 37.83 0.51
C SER A 66 5.27 38.56 0.64
N ARG A 67 4.49 38.29 1.70
CA ARG A 67 3.12 38.80 1.87
C ARG A 67 3.02 40.32 1.81
N SER A 68 3.99 41.02 2.40
CA SER A 68 4.03 42.48 2.43
C SER A 68 4.47 43.12 1.10
N ALA A 69 5.23 42.39 0.28
CA ALA A 69 5.71 42.84 -1.02
C ALA A 69 4.67 42.69 -2.13
N GLY A 70 3.63 41.86 -1.93
CA GLY A 70 2.55 41.63 -2.89
C GLY A 70 2.94 40.79 -4.12
N VAL A 71 4.24 40.45 -4.27
CA VAL A 71 4.78 39.56 -5.30
C VAL A 71 5.81 38.65 -4.65
N ALA A 72 5.73 37.34 -4.95
CA ALA A 72 6.67 36.34 -4.47
C ALA A 72 7.41 35.70 -5.65
N ALA A 73 8.73 35.58 -5.54
CA ALA A 73 9.52 34.76 -6.45
C ALA A 73 9.64 33.35 -5.88
N VAL A 74 9.09 32.37 -6.60
CA VAL A 74 9.01 30.98 -6.16
C VAL A 74 9.85 30.11 -7.09
N PRO A 75 10.72 29.22 -6.57
CA PRO A 75 11.40 28.23 -7.40
C PRO A 75 10.43 27.30 -8.13
N ASP A 76 10.58 27.16 -9.45
CA ASP A 76 9.76 26.28 -10.29
C ASP A 76 9.71 24.84 -9.76
N THR A 77 10.80 24.35 -9.17
CA THR A 77 10.88 23.02 -8.57
C THR A 77 9.92 22.85 -7.40
N LEU A 78 9.77 23.86 -6.53
CA LEU A 78 8.83 23.79 -5.40
C LEU A 78 7.39 23.80 -5.90
N LEU A 79 7.10 24.66 -6.87
CA LEU A 79 5.78 24.73 -7.49
C LEU A 79 5.40 23.42 -8.18
N LEU A 80 6.34 22.84 -8.92
CA LEU A 80 6.15 21.57 -9.62
C LEU A 80 5.93 20.41 -8.66
N LEU A 81 6.75 20.31 -7.60
CA LEU A 81 6.64 19.24 -6.62
C LEU A 81 5.35 19.32 -5.81
N ALA A 82 4.87 20.52 -5.47
CA ALA A 82 3.60 20.68 -4.75
C ALA A 82 2.38 20.26 -5.58
N LEU A 83 2.52 20.10 -6.89
CA LEU A 83 1.45 19.60 -7.76
C LEU A 83 1.48 18.08 -7.93
N ILE A 84 2.50 17.37 -7.45
CA ILE A 84 2.53 15.91 -7.59
C ILE A 84 1.43 15.35 -6.69
N ALA A 85 0.49 14.61 -7.27
CA ALA A 85 -0.44 13.77 -6.54
C ALA A 85 0.14 12.35 -6.46
N PRO A 86 0.66 11.90 -5.30
CA PRO A 86 1.23 10.56 -5.15
C PRO A 86 0.18 9.47 -5.45
N THR A 87 0.63 8.26 -5.79
CA THR A 87 -0.25 7.10 -6.01
C THR A 87 -0.01 6.00 -4.98
N THR A 88 -1.08 5.31 -4.61
CA THR A 88 -1.13 4.23 -3.61
C THR A 88 -1.40 2.87 -4.26
N ASP A 89 -1.06 2.70 -5.53
CA ASP A 89 -1.21 1.41 -6.20
C ASP A 89 -0.11 0.44 -5.76
N LEU A 90 -0.49 -0.58 -4.98
CA LEU A 90 0.43 -1.55 -4.37
C LEU A 90 0.31 -2.97 -4.95
N GLY A 91 -0.47 -3.17 -6.02
CA GLY A 91 -0.49 -4.44 -6.75
C GLY A 91 -0.95 -5.67 -5.94
N LEU A 92 -2.03 -5.57 -5.15
CA LEU A 92 -2.52 -6.65 -4.27
C LEU A 92 -3.51 -7.62 -4.94
N GLY A 93 -3.12 -8.23 -6.06
CA GLY A 93 -3.95 -9.14 -6.84
C GLY A 93 -4.29 -10.47 -6.13
N THR A 94 -3.34 -11.03 -5.38
CA THR A 94 -3.49 -12.31 -4.66
C THR A 94 -4.45 -12.15 -3.49
N LEU A 95 -4.25 -11.13 -2.64
CA LEU A 95 -5.18 -10.82 -1.55
C LEU A 95 -6.61 -10.54 -2.06
N GLU A 96 -6.75 -9.78 -3.15
CA GLU A 96 -8.08 -9.52 -3.72
C GLU A 96 -8.69 -10.79 -4.32
N GLY A 97 -7.88 -11.65 -4.96
CA GLY A 97 -8.30 -12.96 -5.46
C GLY A 97 -8.80 -13.89 -4.34
N LEU A 98 -8.09 -13.96 -3.21
CA LEU A 98 -8.49 -14.74 -2.03
C LEU A 98 -9.80 -14.22 -1.43
N ARG A 99 -10.00 -12.90 -1.44
CA ARG A 99 -11.22 -12.27 -0.95
C ARG A 99 -12.41 -12.55 -1.87
N MET A 100 -12.25 -12.35 -3.18
CA MET A 100 -13.29 -12.60 -4.18
C MET A 100 -13.74 -14.06 -4.22
N SER A 101 -12.80 -14.97 -4.01
CA SER A 101 -13.07 -16.42 -3.99
C SER A 101 -13.58 -16.93 -2.65
N GLY A 102 -13.62 -16.11 -1.59
CA GLY A 102 -13.97 -16.58 -0.24
C GLY A 102 -12.97 -17.58 0.34
N ARG A 103 -11.73 -17.56 -0.15
CA ARG A 103 -10.64 -18.43 0.33
C ARG A 103 -9.89 -17.82 1.51
N ILE A 104 -10.09 -16.54 1.84
CA ILE A 104 -9.44 -15.95 3.02
C ILE A 104 -9.84 -16.67 4.33
N GLN A 105 -10.98 -17.36 4.34
CA GLN A 105 -11.49 -18.16 5.44
C GLN A 105 -10.71 -19.46 5.63
N THR A 106 -10.01 -19.96 4.60
CA THR A 106 -9.21 -21.18 4.69
C THR A 106 -7.92 -20.97 5.47
N LEU A 107 -7.50 -19.71 5.67
CA LEU A 107 -6.40 -19.38 6.57
C LEU A 107 -6.80 -19.76 8.01
N THR A 108 -6.08 -20.69 8.63
CA THR A 108 -6.34 -21.12 10.00
C THR A 108 -5.97 -20.03 11.00
N ASN A 109 -4.89 -19.28 10.74
CA ASN A 109 -4.45 -18.18 11.61
C ASN A 109 -5.48 -17.03 11.63
N LEU A 110 -6.23 -16.93 12.74
CA LEU A 110 -7.26 -15.92 12.92
C LEU A 110 -6.70 -14.50 13.05
N GLU A 111 -5.51 -14.35 13.62
CA GLU A 111 -4.85 -13.05 13.76
C GLU A 111 -4.43 -12.52 12.39
N LEU A 112 -3.82 -13.37 11.55
CA LEU A 112 -3.49 -13.03 10.17
C LEU A 112 -4.73 -12.61 9.37
N ARG A 113 -5.84 -13.36 9.46
CA ARG A 113 -7.10 -12.99 8.80
C ARG A 113 -7.61 -11.61 9.23
N ARG A 114 -7.51 -11.29 10.53
CA ARG A 114 -7.90 -9.97 11.05
C ARG A 114 -6.98 -8.88 10.52
N ALA A 115 -5.66 -9.09 10.55
CA ALA A 115 -4.67 -8.17 10.00
C ALA A 115 -4.92 -7.89 8.51
N LEU A 116 -5.14 -8.92 7.68
CA LEU A 116 -5.46 -8.76 6.25
C LEU A 116 -6.75 -7.96 6.03
N SER A 117 -7.76 -8.16 6.88
CA SER A 117 -9.01 -7.40 6.83
C SER A 117 -8.80 -5.93 7.21
N THR A 118 -8.01 -5.65 8.24
CA THR A 118 -7.67 -4.28 8.67
C THR A 118 -6.81 -3.57 7.64
N TRP A 119 -5.81 -4.24 7.07
CA TRP A 119 -4.95 -3.71 6.01
C TRP A 119 -5.76 -3.18 4.84
N LYS A 120 -6.78 -3.94 4.42
CA LYS A 120 -7.67 -3.53 3.34
C LYS A 120 -8.38 -2.20 3.65
N LEU A 121 -8.91 -2.03 4.86
CA LEU A 121 -9.59 -0.80 5.27
C LEU A 121 -8.63 0.40 5.17
N LEU A 122 -7.41 0.24 5.68
CA LEU A 122 -6.38 1.28 5.62
C LEU A 122 -5.99 1.65 4.19
N LEU A 123 -5.93 0.66 3.29
CA LEU A 123 -5.64 0.90 1.89
C LEU A 123 -6.80 1.65 1.19
N GLU A 124 -8.04 1.29 1.48
CA GLU A 124 -9.22 1.99 0.94
C GLU A 124 -9.24 3.46 1.38
N GLU A 125 -8.92 3.73 2.65
CA GLU A 125 -8.77 5.10 3.16
C GLU A 125 -7.65 5.88 2.45
N ALA A 126 -6.48 5.26 2.29
CA ALA A 126 -5.35 5.89 1.59
C ALA A 126 -5.67 6.20 0.11
N VAL A 127 -6.34 5.29 -0.58
CA VAL A 127 -6.81 5.48 -1.96
C VAL A 127 -7.87 6.58 -2.05
N GLU A 128 -8.76 6.70 -1.06
CA GLU A 128 -9.72 7.80 -1.02
C GLU A 128 -9.00 9.16 -0.87
N GLU A 129 -8.02 9.24 0.02
CA GLU A 129 -7.22 10.45 0.23
C GLU A 129 -6.42 10.82 -1.02
N GLU A 130 -5.81 9.84 -1.71
CA GLU A 130 -5.18 10.04 -3.02
C GLU A 130 -6.17 10.68 -4.00
N ARG A 131 -7.38 10.12 -4.13
CA ARG A 131 -8.39 10.65 -5.05
C ARG A 131 -8.77 12.08 -4.71
N ARG A 132 -8.86 12.42 -3.42
CA ARG A 132 -9.15 13.76 -2.93
C ARG A 132 -8.01 14.73 -3.28
N SER A 133 -6.77 14.34 -3.00
CA SER A 133 -5.57 15.12 -3.34
C SER A 133 -5.43 15.34 -4.85
N ARG A 134 -5.62 14.28 -5.65
CA ARG A 134 -5.59 14.38 -7.11
C ARG A 134 -6.65 15.36 -7.63
N ARG A 135 -7.88 15.30 -7.13
CA ARG A 135 -8.93 16.28 -7.49
C ARG A 135 -8.53 17.71 -7.14
N LEU A 136 -7.99 17.95 -5.94
CA LEU A 136 -7.52 19.27 -5.54
C LEU A 136 -6.48 19.81 -6.56
N VAL A 137 -5.49 19.00 -6.91
CA VAL A 137 -4.47 19.37 -7.89
C VAL A 137 -5.10 19.63 -9.26
N THR A 138 -5.87 18.69 -9.81
CA THR A 138 -6.34 18.74 -11.19
C THR A 138 -7.46 19.75 -11.41
N GLU A 139 -8.36 19.91 -10.45
CA GLU A 139 -9.57 20.71 -10.58
C GLU A 139 -9.41 22.13 -10.02
N GLN A 140 -8.53 22.34 -9.04
CA GLN A 140 -8.37 23.64 -8.39
C GLN A 140 -7.02 24.29 -8.67
N LEU A 141 -5.92 23.58 -8.42
CA LEU A 141 -4.57 24.17 -8.52
C LEU A 141 -4.10 24.33 -9.96
N ALA A 142 -4.19 23.26 -10.78
CA ALA A 142 -3.71 23.27 -12.16
C ALA A 142 -4.38 24.34 -13.04
N PRO A 143 -5.71 24.59 -12.98
CA PRO A 143 -6.34 25.65 -13.78
C PRO A 143 -5.92 27.07 -13.39
N VAL A 144 -5.60 27.31 -12.11
CA VAL A 144 -5.08 28.60 -11.64
C VAL A 144 -3.65 28.81 -12.14
N LEU A 145 -2.81 27.77 -12.03
CA LEU A 145 -1.42 27.84 -12.45
C LEU A 145 -1.25 27.93 -13.96
N ARG A 146 -2.06 27.22 -14.76
CA ARG A 146 -2.05 27.34 -16.23
C ARG A 146 -2.34 28.76 -16.73
N ARG A 147 -3.09 29.56 -15.97
CA ARG A 147 -3.37 30.96 -16.29
C ARG A 147 -2.25 31.91 -15.88
N SER A 148 -1.39 31.48 -14.96
CA SER A 148 -0.46 32.36 -14.24
C SER A 148 1.01 32.02 -14.50
N VAL A 149 1.31 30.82 -15.02
CA VAL A 149 2.67 30.29 -15.20
C VAL A 149 2.79 29.62 -16.57
N SER A 150 3.84 29.97 -17.31
CA SER A 150 4.21 29.25 -18.55
C SER A 150 4.98 27.99 -18.18
N LEU A 151 4.27 26.90 -17.93
CA LEU A 151 4.87 25.63 -17.55
C LEU A 151 5.47 24.94 -18.79
N GLY A 152 6.78 25.04 -18.95
CA GLY A 152 7.58 24.19 -19.83
C GLY A 152 7.64 22.73 -19.34
N SER A 153 8.05 21.82 -20.23
CA SER A 153 7.83 20.36 -20.18
C SER A 153 8.68 19.54 -19.17
N ALA A 154 8.75 19.89 -17.89
CA ALA A 154 9.55 19.15 -16.91
C ALA A 154 8.73 18.61 -15.73
N TRP A 155 8.76 17.29 -15.50
CA TRP A 155 8.16 16.55 -14.37
C TRP A 155 8.94 15.25 -14.11
N VAL A 156 9.67 15.08 -12.98
CA VAL A 156 10.10 13.78 -12.37
C VAL A 156 10.44 13.96 -10.86
N GLY A 157 10.16 12.91 -10.05
CA GLY A 157 10.16 12.80 -8.56
C GLY A 157 11.44 12.30 -7.86
N GLU A 158 11.26 11.69 -6.64
CA GLU A 158 12.17 11.01 -5.62
C GLU A 158 12.52 11.56 -4.17
N GLU A 159 12.12 10.82 -3.13
CA GLU A 159 12.71 10.75 -1.78
C GLU A 159 12.13 11.61 -0.62
N GLU A 160 11.60 11.13 0.55
CA GLU A 160 11.67 9.95 1.48
C GLU A 160 10.41 9.89 2.41
N PHE A 161 10.05 8.82 3.17
CA PHE A 161 9.16 8.95 4.39
C PHE A 161 9.05 7.75 5.39
N SER A 162 10.02 7.52 6.25
CA SER A 162 10.14 6.59 7.41
C SER A 162 8.96 5.85 8.14
N ARG A 163 7.65 6.06 7.94
CA ARG A 163 6.60 5.63 8.92
C ARG A 163 5.82 4.34 8.66
N VAL A 164 5.63 3.92 7.42
CA VAL A 164 4.87 2.68 7.13
C VAL A 164 5.76 1.44 7.06
N GLU A 165 7.07 1.65 6.98
CA GLU A 165 8.10 0.63 7.14
C GLU A 165 7.93 -0.10 8.50
N GLU A 166 7.60 0.62 9.58
CA GLU A 166 7.30 -0.01 10.87
C GLU A 166 6.07 -0.93 10.85
N ALA A 167 5.06 -0.64 10.02
CA ALA A 167 3.87 -1.48 9.89
C ALA A 167 4.10 -2.67 8.95
N LEU A 168 4.89 -2.48 7.89
CA LEU A 168 5.27 -3.53 6.94
C LEU A 168 6.25 -4.54 7.56
N GLN A 169 7.21 -4.08 8.38
CA GLN A 169 8.08 -4.96 9.17
C GLN A 169 7.28 -5.87 10.10
N ARG A 170 6.26 -5.32 10.77
CA ARG A 170 5.37 -6.07 11.68
C ARG A 170 4.64 -7.21 10.96
N ILE A 171 4.21 -6.98 9.72
CA ILE A 171 3.49 -7.99 8.91
C ILE A 171 4.44 -9.10 8.44
N LEU A 172 5.65 -8.74 8.01
CA LEU A 172 6.67 -9.70 7.61
C LEU A 172 7.10 -10.61 8.77
N GLU A 173 7.27 -10.06 9.98
CA GLU A 173 7.59 -10.83 11.19
C GLU A 173 6.50 -11.87 11.55
N LEU A 174 5.21 -11.52 11.37
CA LEU A 174 4.10 -12.43 11.63
C LEU A 174 3.98 -13.54 10.57
N LEU A 175 4.32 -13.23 9.31
CA LEU A 175 4.32 -14.21 8.22
C LEU A 175 5.41 -15.26 8.41
N ASP A 176 6.62 -14.84 8.78
CA ASP A 176 7.73 -15.77 9.01
C ASP A 176 7.44 -16.72 10.19
N GLY A 177 6.81 -16.24 11.26
CA GLY A 177 6.38 -17.07 12.39
C GLY A 177 5.32 -18.11 12.03
N ALA A 178 4.33 -17.73 11.21
CA ALA A 178 3.28 -18.66 10.77
C ALA A 178 3.82 -19.78 9.85
N ILE A 179 4.82 -19.47 9.03
CA ILE A 179 5.48 -20.45 8.16
C ILE A 179 6.31 -21.46 8.96
N GLU A 180 6.96 -21.03 10.05
CA GLU A 180 7.71 -21.94 10.93
C GLU A 180 6.80 -22.88 11.73
N GLU A 181 5.61 -22.45 12.14
CA GLU A 181 4.65 -23.30 12.87
C GLU A 181 4.02 -24.42 12.00
N LEU A 182 4.00 -24.23 10.67
CA LEU A 182 3.41 -25.18 9.72
C LEU A 182 4.43 -26.18 9.13
N ARG A 183 5.73 -25.98 9.35
CA ARG A 183 6.81 -26.88 8.90
C ARG A 183 7.10 -27.99 9.90
#